data_AF-A0A420MIR3-F1
#
_entry.id   AF-A0A420MIR3-F1
#
_cell.length_a   1.000
_cell.length_b   1.000
_cell.length_c   1.000
_cell.angle_alpha   90.00
_cell.angle_beta   90.00
_cell.angle_gamma   90.00
#
_symmetry.space_group_name_H-M   'P 1'
#
loop_
_entity.id
_entity.type
_entity.pdbx_description
1 polymer ?
#
loop_
_entity_poly.entity_id
_entity_poly.type
_entity_poly.pdbx_seq_one_letter_code
_entity_poly.pdbx_strand_id
1 'polypeptide(L)' 'TYPVPNDEDEQDRMDLVHHVYSILLDGKLHLAPIDENPQRVLDLGTGTGIWAIDFADEHPSAEVIGNDLSPIQPEW' A
#
# COMPACT_ATOMS: atom_id res chain seq x y z
N THR A 1 -2.93 9.51 -20.83
CA THR A 1 -1.63 9.99 -20.31
C THR A 1 -1.84 10.36 -18.87
N TYR A 2 -1.12 9.72 -17.95
CA TYR A 2 -1.20 10.04 -16.52
C TYR A 2 -0.44 11.36 -16.28
N PRO A 3 -1.09 12.41 -15.74
CA PRO A 3 -0.51 13.75 -15.67
C PRO A 3 0.34 14.00 -14.40
N VAL A 4 0.50 13.00 -13.55
CA VAL A 4 1.17 13.10 -12.26
C VAL A 4 2.56 12.46 -12.37
N PRO A 5 3.61 13.04 -11.75
CA PRO A 5 4.94 12.43 -11.73
C PRO A 5 4.86 11.00 -11.18
N ASN A 6 5.62 10.09 -11.76
CA ASN A 6 5.80 8.71 -11.27
C ASN A 6 7.30 8.36 -11.22
N ASP A 7 8.13 9.41 -11.16
CA ASP A 7 9.58 9.33 -11.02
C ASP A 7 9.98 8.91 -9.60
N GLU A 8 11.27 8.65 -9.41
CA GLU A 8 11.83 8.18 -8.13
C GLU A 8 11.54 9.16 -6.98
N ASP A 9 11.60 10.48 -7.24
CA ASP A 9 11.31 11.51 -6.24
C ASP A 9 9.87 11.41 -5.70
N GLU A 10 8.89 11.15 -6.57
CA GLU A 10 7.50 10.97 -6.15
C GLU A 10 7.29 9.63 -5.42
N GLN A 11 8.01 8.58 -5.80
CA GLN A 11 7.99 7.29 -5.10
C GLN A 11 8.54 7.44 -3.66
N ASP A 12 9.68 8.10 -3.51
CA ASP A 12 10.28 8.42 -2.20
C ASP A 12 9.32 9.27 -1.34
N ARG A 13 8.61 10.22 -1.97
CA ARG A 13 7.58 11.01 -1.29
C ARG A 13 6.43 10.15 -0.79
N MET A 14 5.96 9.17 -1.58
CA MET A 14 4.89 8.24 -1.18
C MET A 14 5.33 7.36 -0.01
N ASP A 15 6.54 6.81 -0.06
CA ASP A 15 7.07 5.95 1.01
C ASP A 15 7.28 6.73 2.31
N LEU A 16 7.72 8.00 2.23
CA LEU A 16 7.79 8.88 3.39
C LEU A 16 6.40 9.12 3.99
N VAL A 17 5.39 9.34 3.15
CA VAL A 17 4.00 9.53 3.61
C VAL A 17 3.48 8.28 4.30
N HIS A 18 3.75 7.08 3.76
CA HIS A 18 3.42 5.81 4.41
C HIS A 18 4.05 5.73 5.81
N HIS A 19 5.36 6.01 5.92
CA HIS A 19 6.06 6.00 7.20
C HIS A 19 5.46 6.99 8.22
N VAL A 20 5.12 8.21 7.78
CA VAL A 20 4.47 9.21 8.64
C VAL A 20 3.11 8.70 9.14
N TYR A 21 2.30 8.09 8.28
CA TYR A 21 1.02 7.51 8.70
C TYR A 21 1.19 6.33 9.65
N SER A 22 2.17 5.46 9.42
CA SER A 22 2.47 4.37 10.36
C SER A 22 2.80 4.90 11.75
N ILE A 23 3.52 6.03 11.88
CA ILE A 23 3.75 6.67 13.18
C ILE A 23 2.45 7.26 13.75
N LEU A 24 1.70 8.02 12.93
CA LEU A 24 0.47 8.68 13.38
C LEU A 24 -0.63 7.71 13.82
N LEU A 25 -0.64 6.50 13.26
CA LEU A 25 -1.64 5.47 13.51
C LEU A 25 -1.14 4.37 14.47
N ASP A 26 -0.04 4.60 15.18
CA ASP A 26 0.58 3.64 16.11
C ASP A 26 0.84 2.26 15.46
N GLY A 27 1.32 2.29 14.21
CA GLY A 27 1.63 1.12 13.40
C GLY A 27 0.43 0.50 12.67
N LYS A 28 -0.79 1.01 12.84
CA LYS A 28 -1.97 0.43 12.18
C LYS A 28 -2.02 0.80 10.71
N LEU A 29 -2.15 -0.22 9.85
CA LEU A 29 -2.35 -0.04 8.41
C LEU A 29 -3.78 0.37 8.04
N HIS A 30 -4.76 0.17 8.92
CA HIS A 30 -6.14 0.61 8.71
C HIS A 30 -6.82 1.00 10.02
N LEU A 31 -7.83 1.88 9.91
CA LEU A 31 -8.73 2.23 11.00
C LEU A 31 -10.11 1.57 10.88
N ALA A 32 -10.38 0.93 9.74
CA ALA A 32 -11.64 0.25 9.49
C ALA A 32 -11.80 -0.95 10.45
N PRO A 33 -13.00 -1.15 11.02
CA PRO A 33 -13.28 -2.33 11.85
C PRO A 33 -13.53 -3.55 10.95
N ILE A 34 -12.46 -4.20 10.53
CA ILE A 34 -12.50 -5.45 9.76
C ILE A 34 -12.31 -6.67 10.68
N ASP A 35 -12.76 -7.84 10.21
CA ASP A 35 -12.50 -9.10 10.91
C ASP A 35 -10.99 -9.38 10.99
N GLU A 36 -10.57 -10.12 12.02
CA GLU A 36 -9.17 -10.49 12.25
C GLU A 36 -8.58 -11.41 11.15
N ASN A 37 -9.42 -11.94 10.26
CA ASN A 37 -9.02 -12.87 9.21
C ASN A 37 -9.57 -12.45 7.83
N PRO A 38 -9.14 -11.30 7.28
CA PRO A 38 -9.51 -10.90 5.93
C PRO A 38 -9.02 -11.96 4.93
N GLN A 39 -9.81 -12.21 3.88
CA GLN A 39 -9.47 -13.25 2.88
C GLN A 39 -9.10 -12.66 1.52
N ARG A 40 -9.73 -11.55 1.13
CA ARG A 40 -9.47 -10.87 -0.14
C ARG A 40 -9.49 -9.38 0.07
N VAL A 41 -8.43 -8.72 -0.36
CA VAL A 41 -8.22 -7.27 -0.23
C VAL A 41 -7.83 -6.71 -1.58
N LEU A 42 -8.42 -5.56 -1.92
CA LEU A 42 -8.11 -4.83 -3.15
C LEU A 42 -7.60 -3.44 -2.77
N ASP A 43 -6.35 -3.17 -3.10
CA ASP A 43 -5.73 -1.86 -2.93
C ASP A 43 -5.75 -1.10 -4.27
N LEU A 44 -6.51 0.00 -4.32
CA LEU A 44 -6.74 0.79 -5.52
C LEU A 44 -5.90 2.06 -5.49
N GLY A 45 -5.07 2.26 -6.50
CA GLY A 45 -4.06 3.32 -6.49
C GLY A 45 -2.92 2.96 -5.53
N THR A 46 -2.41 1.72 -5.65
CA THR A 46 -1.45 1.14 -4.71
C THR A 46 -0.09 1.87 -4.69
N GLY A 47 0.18 2.73 -5.69
CA GLY A 47 1.43 3.48 -5.77
C GLY A 47 2.64 2.55 -5.83
N THR A 48 3.57 2.71 -4.88
CA THR A 48 4.73 1.82 -4.73
C THR A 48 4.35 0.39 -4.31
N GLY A 49 3.14 0.19 -3.80
CA GLY A 49 2.66 -1.11 -3.29
C GLY A 49 2.98 -1.34 -1.82
N ILE A 50 3.67 -0.41 -1.14
CA ILE A 50 4.15 -0.58 0.24
C ILE A 50 3.03 -0.96 1.21
N TRP A 51 1.87 -0.32 1.12
CA TRP A 51 0.72 -0.63 1.97
C TRP A 51 0.18 -2.04 1.71
N ALA A 52 0.04 -2.43 0.43
CA ALA A 52 -0.48 -3.74 0.06
C ALA A 52 0.45 -4.88 0.51
N ILE A 53 1.76 -4.67 0.42
CA ILE A 53 2.79 -5.62 0.88
C ILE A 53 2.74 -5.75 2.41
N ASP A 54 2.81 -4.63 3.13
CA ASP A 54 2.75 -4.64 4.61
C ASP A 54 1.45 -5.30 5.11
N PHE A 55 0.32 -5.03 4.45
CA PHE A 55 -0.96 -5.62 4.83
C PHE A 55 -0.97 -7.14 4.60
N ALA A 56 -0.39 -7.62 3.50
CA ALA A 56 -0.26 -9.03 3.21
C ALA A 56 0.66 -9.75 4.20
N ASP A 57 1.74 -9.10 4.63
CA ASP A 57 2.66 -9.61 5.64
C ASP A 57 1.98 -9.71 7.02
N GLU A 58 1.15 -8.73 7.41
CA GLU A 58 0.35 -8.78 8.65
C GLU A 58 -0.76 -9.83 8.60
N HIS A 59 -1.31 -10.11 7.41
CA HIS A 59 -2.44 -11.02 7.21
C HIS A 59 -2.12 -12.10 6.17
N PRO A 60 -1.28 -13.11 6.52
CA PRO A 60 -0.79 -14.10 5.55
C PRO A 60 -1.88 -15.02 4.97
N SER A 61 -3.09 -15.01 5.52
CA SER A 61 -4.27 -15.71 4.99
C SER A 61 -5.01 -14.91 3.91
N ALA A 62 -4.71 -13.62 3.75
CA ALA A 62 -5.37 -12.74 2.80
C ALA A 62 -4.68 -12.78 1.44
N GLU A 63 -5.47 -12.86 0.37
CA GLU A 63 -5.03 -12.52 -0.98
C GLU A 63 -5.18 -11.00 -1.17
N VAL A 64 -4.06 -10.29 -1.28
CA VAL A 64 -4.03 -8.83 -1.50
C VAL A 64 -3.70 -8.55 -2.97
N ILE A 65 -4.59 -7.83 -3.64
CA ILE A 65 -4.41 -7.41 -5.04
C ILE A 65 -4.21 -5.89 -5.05
N GLY A 66 -3.02 -5.45 -5.46
CA GLY A 66 -2.74 -4.04 -5.73
C GLY A 66 -3.00 -3.69 -7.20
N ASN A 67 -3.64 -2.57 -7.46
CA ASN A 67 -3.81 -2.03 -8.81
C ASN A 67 -3.43 -0.56 -8.85
N ASP A 68 -2.55 -0.21 -9.80
CA ASP A 68 -2.23 1.17 -10.14
C ASP A 68 -2.21 1.36 -11.66
N LEU A 69 -2.30 2.62 -12.10
CA LEU A 69 -2.15 2.99 -13.50
C LEU A 69 -0.68 3.03 -13.93
N SER A 70 0.24 3.29 -12.99
CA SER A 70 1.68 3.36 -13.24
C SER A 70 2.36 2.04 -12.85
N PRO A 71 3.16 1.43 -13.75
CA PRO A 71 3.89 0.20 -13.45
C PRO A 71 5.20 0.52 -12.71
N ILE A 72 5.09 0.90 -11.44
CA ILE A 72 6.21 1.35 -10.58
C ILE A 72 6.42 0.46 -9.35
N GLN A 73 5.73 -0.67 -9.30
CA GLN A 73 5.80 -1.62 -8.19
C GLN A 73 7.10 -2.44 -8.27
N PRO A 74 7.66 -2.88 -7.13
CA PRO A 74 8.90 -3.64 -7.10
C PRO A 74 8.80 -4.97 -7.87
N GLU A 75 9.92 -5.39 -8.47
CA GLU A 75 10.06 -6.76 -8.97
C GLU A 75 10.27 -7.72 -7.79
N TRP A 76 9.66 -8.90 -7.87
CA TRP A 76 9.60 -9.93 -6.82
C TRP A 76 10.94 -10.62 -6.54
#